data_AF-A0AA37IZM4-F1
#
_entry.id   AF-A0AA37IZM4-F1
#
_cell.length_a   1.000
_cell.length_b   1.000
_cell.length_c   1.000
_cell.angle_alpha   90.00
_cell.angle_beta   90.00
_cell.angle_gamma   90.00
#
_symmetry.space_group_name_H-M   'P 1'
#
loop_
_entity.id
_entity.type
_entity.pdbx_description
1 polymer ?
#
loop_
_entity_poly.entity_id
_entity_poly.type
_entity_poly.pdbx_seq_one_letter_code
_entity_poly.pdbx_strand_id
1 'polypeptide(L)' 'MSKLLPYETIVKAHEGDPDAIDTVLSHYAGYIRYCSKVHGKVNAEVEEYVK' A
#
# COMPACT_ATOMS: atom_id res chain seq x y z
N MET A 1 14.62 -1.98 10.19
CA MET A 1 13.58 -2.96 10.53
C MET A 1 12.23 -2.25 10.41
N SER A 2 11.53 -2.41 9.30
CA SER A 2 10.17 -1.90 9.17
C SER A 2 9.29 -2.69 10.14
N LYS A 3 8.75 -1.99 11.14
CA LYS A 3 7.81 -2.56 12.11
C LYS A 3 6.54 -2.94 11.33
N LEU A 4 6.08 -4.19 11.46
CA LEU A 4 4.83 -4.64 10.85
C LEU A 4 3.68 -3.74 11.32
N LEU A 5 2.72 -3.48 10.43
CA LEU A 5 1.48 -2.84 10.81
C LEU A 5 0.75 -3.69 11.86
N PRO A 6 0.09 -3.06 12.85
CA PRO A 6 -0.78 -3.77 13.76
C PRO A 6 -1.85 -4.55 12.99
N TYR A 7 -2.15 -5.76 13.45
CA TYR A 7 -3.20 -6.58 12.83
C TYR A 7 -4.55 -5.87 12.81
N GLU A 8 -4.85 -5.11 13.86
CA GLU A 8 -6.06 -4.29 13.96
C GLU A 8 -6.18 -3.29 12.80
N THR A 9 -5.08 -2.67 12.37
CA THR A 9 -5.06 -1.76 11.21
C THR A 9 -5.40 -2.50 9.92
N ILE A 10 -4.88 -3.72 9.75
CA ILE A 10 -5.19 -4.56 8.58
C ILE A 10 -6.66 -4.96 8.56
N VAL A 11 -7.23 -5.33 9.71
CA VAL A 11 -8.65 -5.68 9.84
C VAL A 11 -9.54 -4.47 9.53
N LYS A 12 -9.26 -3.30 10.12
CA LYS A 12 -10.00 -2.07 9.85
C LYS A 12 -9.95 -1.68 8.36
N ALA A 13 -8.78 -1.78 7.74
CA ALA A 13 -8.64 -1.51 6.31
C ALA A 13 -9.48 -2.49 5.47
N HIS A 14 -9.51 -3.78 5.86
CA HIS A 14 -10.35 -4.79 5.23
C HIS A 14 -11.86 -4.51 5.43
N GLU A 15 -12.26 -3.93 6.56
CA GLU A 15 -13.64 -3.51 6.84
C GLU A 15 -14.04 -2.21 6.09
N GLY A 16 -13.10 -1.57 5.40
CA GLY A 16 -13.34 -0.38 4.59
C GLY A 16 -13.07 0.95 5.30
N ASP A 17 -12.38 0.93 6.46
CA ASP A 17 -11.98 2.15 7.16
C ASP A 17 -10.98 2.97 6.31
N PRO A 18 -11.33 4.20 5.89
CA PRO A 18 -10.48 5.00 5.00
C PRO A 18 -9.11 5.34 5.59
N ASP A 19 -9.03 5.61 6.89
CA ASP A 19 -7.78 5.99 7.56
C ASP A 19 -6.84 4.78 7.69
N ALA A 20 -7.42 3.60 7.94
CA ALA A 20 -6.68 2.35 7.96
C ALA A 20 -6.20 1.94 6.56
N ILE A 21 -7.02 2.15 5.52
CA ILE A 21 -6.63 1.92 4.12
C ILE A 21 -5.45 2.82 3.75
N ASP A 22 -5.52 4.13 4.03
CA ASP A 22 -4.44 5.08 3.77
C ASP A 22 -3.14 4.68 4.49
N THR A 23 -3.27 4.25 5.75
CA THR A 23 -2.13 3.76 6.54
C THR A 23 -1.47 2.53 5.91
N VAL A 24 -2.26 1.57 5.42
CA VAL A 24 -1.76 0.36 4.74
C VAL A 24 -1.08 0.71 3.42
N LEU A 25 -1.70 1.56 2.59
CA LEU A 25 -1.15 2.00 1.32
C LEU A 25 0.16 2.76 1.52
N SER A 26 0.19 3.73 2.43
CA SER A 26 1.39 4.50 2.78
C SER A 26 2.52 3.61 3.30
N HIS A 27 2.22 2.63 4.16
CA HIS A 27 3.22 1.72 4.70
C HIS A 27 3.85 0.82 3.63
N TYR A 28 3.05 0.32 2.69
CA TYR A 28 3.49 -0.59 1.64
C TYR A 28 3.77 0.09 0.30
N ALA A 29 3.67 1.42 0.20
CA ALA A 29 3.77 2.17 -1.06
C ALA A 29 5.02 1.82 -1.88
N GLY A 30 6.18 1.75 -1.23
CA GLY A 30 7.44 1.37 -1.89
C GLY A 30 7.45 -0.07 -2.41
N TYR A 31 6.82 -0.99 -1.66
CA TYR A 31 6.70 -2.39 -2.05
C TYR A 31 5.72 -2.56 -3.21
N ILE A 32 4.56 -1.92 -3.13
CA ILE A 32 3.55 -1.92 -4.20
C ILE A 32 4.16 -1.35 -5.48
N ARG A 33 4.88 -0.23 -5.40
CA ARG A 33 5.57 0.37 -6.54
C ARG A 33 6.64 -0.54 -7.13
N TYR A 34 7.39 -1.26 -6.30
CA TYR A 34 8.39 -2.22 -6.75
C TYR A 34 7.75 -3.40 -7.49
N CYS A 35 6.70 -4.00 -6.92
CA CYS A 35 5.96 -5.11 -7.52
C CYS A 35 5.24 -4.73 -8.81
N SER A 36 4.88 -3.45 -8.95
CA SER A 36 4.17 -2.93 -10.13
C SER A 36 5.08 -2.54 -11.29
N LYS A 37 6.38 -2.85 -11.19
CA LYS A 37 7.32 -2.64 -12.29
C LYS A 37 7.14 -3.72 -13.35
N VAL A 38 6.78 -3.30 -14.56
CA VAL A 38 6.73 -4.16 -15.75
C VAL A 38 7.79 -3.66 -16.73
N HIS A 39 8.69 -4.54 -17.17
CA HIS A 39 9.82 -4.18 -18.05
C HIS A 39 10.67 -3.00 -17.56
N GLY A 40 10.88 -2.89 -16.24
CA GLY A 40 11.68 -1.83 -15.63
C GLY A 40 10.99 -0.47 -15.53
N LYS A 41 9.74 -0.35 -15.97
CA LYS A 41 8.90 0.85 -15.80
C LYS A 41 7.84 0.59 -14.75
N VAL A 42 7.62 1.57 -13.87
CA VAL A 42 6.51 1.53 -12.90
C VAL A 42 5.21 1.70 -13.69
N ASN A 43 4.20 0.87 -13.42
CA ASN A 43 2.87 1.07 -13.97
C ASN A 43 2.29 2.40 -13.46
N ALA A 44 1.96 3.32 -14.37
CA ALA A 44 1.41 4.64 -14.06
C ALA A 44 0.04 4.55 -13.35
N GLU A 45 -0.75 3.52 -13.65
CA GLU A 45 -2.04 3.29 -12.98
C GLU A 45 -1.82 3.07 -11.48
N VAL A 46 -0.79 2.30 -11.11
CA VAL A 46 -0.48 2.04 -9.71
C VAL A 46 0.04 3.28 -8.99
N GLU A 47 0.72 4.20 -9.70
CA GLU A 47 1.13 5.48 -9.10
C GLU A 47 -0.06 6.38 -8.74
N GLU A 48 -1.22 6.24 -9.38
CA GLU A 48 -2.42 7.00 -9.02
C GLU A 48 -3.11 6.43 -7.78
N TYR A 49 -3.12 5.11 -7.61
CA TYR A 49 -3.80 4.44 -6.48
C TYR A 49 -2.99 4.35 -5.19
N VAL A 50 -1.67 4.55 -5.25
CA VAL A 50 -0.76 4.43 -4.09
C VAL A 50 -0.38 5.80 -3.51
N LYS A 51 -0.88 6.90 -4.10
CA LYS A 51 -0.45 8.26 -3.81
C LYS A 51 -1.20 8.90 -2.64
#